data_AF-A0A6C0J4N9-F1
#
_entry.id   AF-A0A6C0J4N9-F1
#
_cell.length_a   1.000
_cell.length_b   1.000
_cell.length_c   1.000
_cell.angle_alpha   90.00
_cell.angle_beta   90.00
_cell.angle_gamma   90.00
#
_symmetry.space_group_name_H-M   'P 1'
#
loop_
_entity.id
_entity.type
_entity.pdbx_description
1 polymer ?
#
loop_
_entity_poly.entity_id
_entity_poly.type
_entity_poly.pdbx_seq_one_letter_code
_entity_poly.pdbx_strand_id
1 'polypeptide(L)'
;MSTELLQFLKQHESTGTKDANGKSIFTHSSIIKQCAYNIPDDKRKELHNLIATSICDKKKMFLMEKPFYVSCIKVEIDLRYSMNYSNRQHNDNHIKELLKLYATAISSCLDLPKDYPIDAYVLQRNKPYPNKGSMKDGIHILYPNICCHVNIQQTIRTKVLNHIDMFLRNPTIGILNTKNKDNDVIDQYSIDRNCWLTYGSMKPGYTPYLLYKVLRLHVNNDFIEIDTPSEGHKDIEDLLNLLSVRRVFKEITFNAINVI
;
A
#
# COMPACT_ATOMS: atom_id res chain seq x y z
N MET A 1 -20.11 -4.13 1.63
CA MET A 1 -19.83 -5.55 1.81
C MET A 1 -21.10 -6.27 1.45
N SER A 2 -21.01 -7.41 0.75
CA SER A 2 -22.16 -8.29 0.52
C SER A 2 -22.62 -8.92 1.84
N THR A 3 -23.81 -9.53 1.82
CA THR A 3 -24.36 -10.24 2.99
C THR A 3 -23.47 -11.42 3.38
N GLU A 4 -22.96 -12.14 2.37
CA GLU A 4 -22.10 -13.31 2.50
C GLU A 4 -20.76 -12.91 3.14
N LEU A 5 -20.14 -11.81 2.69
CA LEU A 5 -18.92 -11.29 3.30
C LEU A 5 -19.15 -10.89 4.77
N LEU A 6 -20.29 -10.25 5.08
CA LEU A 6 -20.62 -9.90 6.46
C LEU A 6 -20.83 -11.13 7.35
N GLN A 7 -21.47 -12.18 6.82
CA GLN A 7 -21.67 -13.45 7.53
C GLN A 7 -20.34 -14.16 7.77
N PHE A 8 -19.49 -14.23 6.75
CA PHE A 8 -18.13 -14.78 6.87
C PHE A 8 -17.32 -14.04 7.93
N LEU A 9 -17.30 -12.71 7.90
CA LEU A 9 -16.57 -11.90 8.89
C LEU A 9 -17.11 -12.12 10.31
N LYS A 10 -18.43 -12.25 10.48
CA LYS A 10 -19.06 -12.50 11.78
C LYS A 10 -18.59 -13.81 12.42
N GLN A 11 -18.38 -14.85 11.60
CA GLN A 11 -17.87 -16.15 12.07
C GLN A 11 -16.41 -16.08 12.55
N HIS A 12 -15.68 -15.04 12.16
CA HIS A 12 -14.25 -14.86 12.45
C HIS A 12 -13.97 -13.65 13.35
N GLU A 13 -14.98 -13.11 14.03
CA GLU A 13 -14.78 -11.99 14.98
C GLU A 13 -13.78 -12.38 16.07
N SER A 14 -12.81 -11.49 16.32
CA SER A 14 -11.79 -11.70 17.34
C SER A 14 -12.43 -11.60 18.73
N THR A 15 -12.10 -12.55 19.60
CA THR A 15 -12.56 -12.60 20.99
C THR A 15 -11.76 -11.69 21.92
N GLY A 16 -10.90 -10.81 21.37
CA GLY A 16 -10.10 -9.86 22.15
C GLY A 16 -8.79 -10.44 22.69
N THR A 17 -8.29 -11.54 22.11
CA THR A 17 -7.01 -12.15 22.48
C THR A 17 -5.87 -11.13 22.40
N LYS A 18 -4.96 -11.18 23.38
CA LYS A 18 -3.77 -10.31 23.47
C LYS A 18 -2.51 -11.17 23.54
N ASP A 19 -1.40 -10.65 23.04
CA ASP A 19 -0.08 -11.25 23.25
C ASP A 19 0.45 -10.99 24.66
N ALA A 20 1.64 -11.53 24.97
CA ALA A 20 2.29 -11.39 26.27
C ALA A 20 2.56 -9.91 26.67
N ASN A 21 2.60 -9.00 25.70
CA ASN A 21 2.80 -7.56 25.90
C ASN A 21 1.46 -6.79 25.93
N GLY A 22 0.33 -7.49 25.94
CA GLY A 22 -1.01 -6.89 25.98
C GLY A 22 -1.51 -6.33 24.64
N LYS A 23 -0.82 -6.59 23.51
CA LYS A 23 -1.23 -6.11 22.18
C LYS A 23 -2.27 -7.05 21.57
N SER A 24 -3.35 -6.49 21.04
CA SER A 24 -4.44 -7.28 20.43
C SER A 24 -3.94 -8.12 19.25
N ILE A 25 -4.30 -9.40 19.26
CA ILE A 25 -4.03 -10.36 18.20
C ILE A 25 -5.26 -10.39 17.28
N PHE A 26 -5.03 -10.01 16.03
CA PHE A 26 -6.01 -10.05 14.96
C PHE A 26 -5.32 -10.03 13.60
N THR A 27 -6.03 -10.48 12.59
CA THR A 27 -5.57 -10.52 11.19
C THR A 27 -6.13 -9.35 10.38
N HIS A 28 -7.39 -8.98 10.65
CA HIS A 28 -8.11 -7.94 9.94
C HIS A 28 -8.92 -7.09 10.92
N SER A 29 -9.33 -5.90 10.51
CA SER A 29 -10.24 -5.06 11.28
C SER A 29 -11.14 -4.22 10.37
N SER A 30 -12.25 -3.72 10.91
CA SER A 30 -13.20 -2.85 10.20
C SER A 30 -13.14 -1.44 10.77
N ILE A 31 -13.01 -0.44 9.89
CA ILE A 31 -12.97 0.97 10.30
C ILE A 31 -14.29 1.41 10.93
N ILE A 32 -15.42 0.94 10.41
CA ILE A 32 -16.75 1.41 10.85
C ILE A 32 -17.19 0.74 12.14
N LYS A 33 -16.98 -0.58 12.26
CA LYS A 33 -17.51 -1.35 13.38
C LYS A 33 -16.59 -1.41 14.59
N GLN A 34 -15.38 -0.84 14.51
CA GLN A 34 -14.30 -1.02 15.50
C GLN A 34 -14.13 -2.50 15.91
N CYS A 35 -14.36 -3.40 14.95
CA CYS A 35 -14.31 -4.85 15.14
C CYS A 35 -13.03 -5.39 14.52
N ALA A 36 -12.44 -6.39 15.17
CA ALA A 36 -11.25 -7.10 14.70
C ALA A 36 -11.63 -8.55 14.36
N TYR A 37 -10.87 -9.18 13.47
CA TYR A 37 -11.15 -10.53 12.97
C TYR A 37 -9.89 -11.40 13.00
N ASN A 38 -10.06 -12.68 13.33
CA ASN A 38 -9.06 -13.73 13.25
C ASN A 38 -9.42 -14.68 12.11
N ILE A 39 -8.92 -14.40 10.91
CA ILE A 39 -9.21 -15.17 9.71
C ILE A 39 -8.02 -16.10 9.44
N PRO A 40 -8.22 -17.44 9.51
CA PRO A 40 -7.19 -18.43 9.22
C PRO A 40 -6.66 -18.34 7.78
N ASP A 41 -5.40 -18.78 7.57
CA ASP A 41 -4.75 -18.70 6.27
C ASP A 41 -5.42 -19.60 5.21
N ASP A 42 -5.97 -20.75 5.59
CA ASP A 42 -6.74 -21.65 4.71
C ASP A 42 -8.06 -21.03 4.23
N LYS A 43 -8.57 -20.01 4.94
CA LYS A 43 -9.76 -19.24 4.58
C LYS A 43 -9.47 -18.00 3.73
N ARG A 44 -8.20 -17.68 3.47
CA ARG A 44 -7.80 -16.52 2.66
C ARG A 44 -8.42 -16.50 1.27
N LYS A 45 -8.44 -17.65 0.58
CA LYS A 45 -9.01 -17.75 -0.78
C LYS A 45 -10.51 -17.45 -0.77
N GLU A 46 -11.24 -18.01 0.20
CA GLU A 46 -12.67 -17.76 0.38
C GLU A 46 -12.93 -16.28 0.69
N LEU A 47 -12.16 -15.68 1.59
CA LEU A 47 -12.24 -14.24 1.90
C LEU A 47 -12.02 -13.39 0.65
N HIS A 48 -10.96 -13.64 -0.13
CA HIS A 48 -10.65 -12.84 -1.32
C HIS A 48 -11.74 -12.97 -2.39
N ASN A 49 -12.32 -14.17 -2.55
CA ASN A 49 -13.45 -14.38 -3.46
C ASN A 49 -14.67 -13.55 -3.04
N LEU A 50 -15.03 -13.55 -1.75
CA LEU A 50 -16.15 -12.77 -1.21
C LEU A 50 -15.92 -11.25 -1.32
N ILE A 51 -14.68 -10.80 -1.14
CA ILE A 51 -14.29 -9.40 -1.34
C ILE A 51 -14.39 -9.03 -2.83
N ALA A 52 -13.86 -9.86 -3.73
CA ALA A 52 -13.94 -9.64 -5.18
C ALA A 52 -15.40 -9.51 -5.64
N THR A 53 -16.28 -10.41 -5.20
CA THR A 53 -17.72 -10.33 -5.46
C THR A 53 -18.32 -9.02 -4.95
N SER A 54 -17.97 -8.60 -3.71
CA SER A 54 -18.42 -7.32 -3.16
C SER A 54 -17.95 -6.12 -3.98
N ILE A 55 -16.75 -6.14 -4.56
CA ILE A 55 -16.22 -5.08 -5.42
C ILE A 55 -16.98 -5.06 -6.75
N CYS A 56 -17.17 -6.21 -7.40
CA CYS A 56 -17.93 -6.32 -8.65
C CYS A 56 -19.37 -5.80 -8.48
N ASP A 57 -20.00 -6.09 -7.34
CA ASP A 57 -21.33 -5.62 -6.97
C ASP A 57 -21.38 -4.16 -6.49
N LYS A 58 -20.26 -3.43 -6.60
CA LYS A 58 -20.10 -2.02 -6.20
C LYS A 58 -20.47 -1.77 -4.73
N LYS A 59 -20.29 -2.75 -3.86
CA LYS A 59 -20.57 -2.62 -2.43
C LYS A 59 -19.41 -1.90 -1.73
N LYS A 60 -19.71 -0.91 -0.89
CA LYS A 60 -18.68 -0.21 -0.09
C LYS A 60 -18.06 -1.15 0.94
N MET A 61 -16.73 -1.14 1.07
CA MET A 61 -15.99 -1.97 2.02
C MET A 61 -15.08 -1.11 2.89
N PHE A 62 -14.83 -1.55 4.12
CA PHE A 62 -14.11 -0.81 5.15
C PHE A 62 -13.14 -1.73 5.90
N LEU A 63 -12.67 -2.78 5.22
CA LEU A 63 -11.81 -3.81 5.78
C LEU A 63 -10.35 -3.39 5.69
N MET A 64 -9.59 -3.73 6.72
CA MET A 64 -8.16 -3.53 6.78
C MET A 64 -7.46 -4.82 7.17
N GLU A 65 -6.23 -5.00 6.69
CA GLU A 65 -5.31 -6.07 7.04
C GLU A 65 -4.28 -5.58 8.05
N LYS A 66 -4.02 -6.37 9.09
CA LYS A 66 -2.87 -6.14 9.97
C LYS A 66 -1.63 -6.74 9.32
N PRO A 67 -0.61 -5.93 8.98
CA PRO A 67 0.63 -6.46 8.40
C PRO A 67 1.41 -7.29 9.41
N PHE A 68 2.19 -8.24 8.92
CA PHE A 68 3.24 -8.90 9.70
C PHE A 68 4.50 -8.02 9.80
N TYR A 69 5.39 -8.33 10.75
CA TYR A 69 6.70 -7.68 10.85
C TYR A 69 7.59 -7.94 9.63
N VAL A 70 7.39 -9.05 8.93
CA VAL A 70 7.92 -9.28 7.58
C VAL A 70 6.74 -9.20 6.65
N SER A 71 6.73 -8.24 5.72
CA SER A 71 5.65 -8.05 4.74
C SER A 71 6.23 -7.43 3.48
N CYS A 72 5.43 -7.37 2.41
CA CYS A 72 5.80 -6.62 1.22
C CYS A 72 6.17 -5.17 1.58
N ILE A 73 7.07 -4.56 0.82
CA ILE A 73 7.33 -3.12 0.93
C ILE A 73 6.05 -2.40 0.53
N LYS A 74 5.61 -1.51 1.41
CA LYS A 74 4.35 -0.78 1.30
C LYS A 74 4.59 0.67 1.70
N VAL A 75 4.04 1.58 0.91
CA VAL A 75 4.35 3.01 0.95
C VAL A 75 3.07 3.81 0.87
N GLU A 76 2.85 4.69 1.84
CA GLU A 76 1.77 5.68 1.83
C GLU A 76 2.38 7.08 1.68
N ILE A 77 2.23 7.67 0.50
CA ILE A 77 2.60 9.06 0.22
C ILE A 77 1.40 9.94 0.57
N ASP A 78 1.58 10.80 1.57
CA ASP A 78 0.56 11.72 2.06
C ASP A 78 0.79 13.13 1.51
N LEU A 79 0.19 13.46 0.36
CA LEU A 79 0.27 14.81 -0.21
C LEU A 79 -0.88 15.67 0.29
N ARG A 80 -0.55 16.78 0.96
CA ARG A 80 -1.49 17.77 1.47
C ARG A 80 -1.26 19.10 0.78
N TYR A 81 -2.28 19.62 0.12
CA TYR A 81 -2.26 20.92 -0.55
C TYR A 81 -3.17 21.91 0.16
N SER A 82 -3.05 23.17 -0.22
CA SER A 82 -4.01 24.20 0.17
C SER A 82 -5.41 23.88 -0.37
N MET A 83 -6.45 24.38 0.30
CA MET A 83 -7.85 24.09 -0.05
C MET A 83 -8.32 24.72 -1.37
N ASN A 84 -7.55 25.64 -1.94
CA ASN A 84 -7.82 26.25 -3.25
C ASN A 84 -7.47 25.32 -4.43
N TYR A 85 -6.75 24.22 -4.19
CA TYR A 85 -6.52 23.20 -5.21
C TYR A 85 -7.74 22.30 -5.33
N SER A 86 -8.17 22.02 -6.56
CA SER A 86 -9.29 21.10 -6.87
C SER A 86 -8.89 19.93 -7.78
N ASN A 87 -7.71 20.01 -8.40
CA ASN A 87 -7.20 19.04 -9.37
C ASN A 87 -5.93 18.35 -8.84
N ARG A 88 -5.63 17.15 -9.36
CA ARG A 88 -4.39 16.42 -9.06
C ARG A 88 -3.18 17.27 -9.46
N GLN A 89 -2.15 17.29 -8.62
CA GLN A 89 -0.95 18.12 -8.81
C GLN A 89 0.26 17.32 -9.31
N HIS A 90 0.39 16.05 -8.92
CA HIS A 90 1.42 15.15 -9.46
C HIS A 90 0.99 14.49 -10.77
N ASN A 91 1.97 14.03 -11.53
CA ASN A 91 1.79 13.33 -12.80
C ASN A 91 2.69 12.07 -12.85
N ASP A 92 2.69 11.37 -13.98
CA ASP A 92 3.49 10.15 -14.16
C ASP A 92 5.00 10.37 -13.99
N ASN A 93 5.53 11.53 -14.37
CA ASN A 93 6.95 11.82 -14.18
C ASN A 93 7.31 11.93 -12.69
N HIS A 94 6.43 12.53 -11.88
CA HIS A 94 6.59 12.53 -10.42
C HIS A 94 6.55 11.11 -9.84
N ILE A 95 5.60 10.28 -10.30
CA ILE A 95 5.51 8.88 -9.86
C ILE A 95 6.80 8.14 -10.21
N LYS A 96 7.27 8.21 -11.46
CA LYS A 96 8.51 7.54 -11.89
C LYS A 96 9.72 8.02 -11.10
N GLU A 97 9.83 9.31 -10.82
CA GLU A 97 10.94 9.85 -10.03
C GLU A 97 10.92 9.29 -8.60
N LEU A 98 9.74 9.28 -7.96
CA LEU A 98 9.57 8.65 -6.66
C LEU A 98 9.94 7.15 -6.68
N LEU A 99 9.52 6.42 -7.71
CA LEU A 99 9.85 5.00 -7.86
C LEU A 99 11.35 4.77 -8.05
N LYS A 100 12.08 5.65 -8.74
CA LYS A 100 13.56 5.59 -8.87
C LYS A 100 14.25 5.75 -7.52
N LEU A 101 13.76 6.67 -6.67
CA LEU A 101 14.27 6.81 -5.30
C LEU A 101 14.07 5.51 -4.51
N TYR A 102 12.88 4.91 -4.60
CA TYR A 102 12.59 3.63 -3.95
C TYR A 102 13.43 2.48 -4.50
N ALA A 103 13.56 2.34 -5.82
CA ALA A 103 14.39 1.30 -6.43
C ALA A 103 15.85 1.38 -5.97
N THR A 104 16.39 2.60 -5.92
CA THR A 104 17.75 2.86 -5.42
C THR A 104 17.86 2.45 -3.94
N ALA A 105 16.91 2.88 -3.11
CA ALA A 105 16.91 2.57 -1.68
C ALA A 105 16.75 1.07 -1.42
N ILE A 106 15.83 0.40 -2.12
CA ILE A 106 15.57 -1.04 -2.09
C ILE A 106 16.86 -1.81 -2.42
N SER A 107 17.48 -1.50 -3.57
CA SER A 107 18.68 -2.17 -4.04
C SER A 107 19.89 -1.94 -3.12
N SER A 108 19.93 -0.80 -2.43
CA SER A 108 20.99 -0.51 -1.45
C SER A 108 20.79 -1.19 -0.09
N CYS A 109 19.58 -1.66 0.20
CA CYS A 109 19.21 -2.23 1.49
C CYS A 109 19.08 -3.75 1.46
N LEU A 110 18.68 -4.35 0.34
CA LEU A 110 18.32 -5.76 0.22
C LEU A 110 19.29 -6.52 -0.67
N ASP A 111 19.64 -7.73 -0.24
CA ASP A 111 20.39 -8.69 -1.05
C ASP A 111 19.46 -9.35 -2.07
N LEU A 112 19.16 -8.62 -3.15
CA LEU A 112 18.33 -9.10 -4.25
C LEU A 112 19.17 -9.90 -5.24
N PRO A 113 18.65 -11.02 -5.79
CA PRO A 113 19.27 -11.67 -6.94
C PRO A 113 19.52 -10.67 -8.07
N LYS A 114 20.59 -10.90 -8.83
CA LYS A 114 20.85 -10.11 -10.03
C LYS A 114 19.62 -10.14 -10.95
N ASP A 115 19.26 -8.97 -11.48
CA ASP A 115 18.12 -8.79 -12.39
C ASP A 115 16.74 -9.14 -11.78
N TYR A 116 16.63 -9.20 -10.44
CA TYR A 116 15.34 -9.41 -9.78
C TYR A 116 14.36 -8.27 -10.13
N PRO A 117 13.13 -8.58 -10.57
CA PRO A 117 12.18 -7.57 -11.01
C PRO A 117 11.69 -6.70 -9.83
N ILE A 118 11.79 -5.38 -9.99
CA ILE A 118 11.21 -4.40 -9.07
C ILE A 118 9.93 -3.85 -9.71
N ASP A 119 8.81 -4.45 -9.33
CA ASP A 119 7.48 -4.09 -9.83
C ASP A 119 6.72 -3.28 -8.77
N ALA A 120 6.40 -2.03 -9.11
CA ALA A 120 5.63 -1.12 -8.28
C ALA A 120 4.16 -1.12 -8.69
N TYR A 121 3.28 -1.45 -7.76
CA TYR A 121 1.84 -1.37 -7.91
C TYR A 121 1.39 -0.03 -7.33
N VAL A 122 1.11 0.93 -8.21
CA VAL A 122 0.73 2.28 -7.84
C VAL A 122 -0.78 2.38 -7.77
N LEU A 123 -1.29 2.78 -6.61
CA LEU A 123 -2.72 2.96 -6.35
C LEU A 123 -3.02 4.43 -6.05
N GLN A 124 -4.13 4.91 -6.62
CA GLN A 124 -4.59 6.28 -6.44
C GLN A 124 -6.11 6.31 -6.25
N ARG A 125 -6.59 7.40 -5.65
CA ARG A 125 -8.00 7.77 -5.73
C ARG A 125 -8.26 8.42 -7.08
N ASN A 126 -9.51 8.39 -7.53
CA ASN A 126 -9.90 9.04 -8.79
C ASN A 126 -9.68 10.56 -8.81
N LYS A 127 -9.72 11.23 -7.65
CA LYS A 127 -9.50 12.68 -7.54
C LYS A 127 -9.03 13.09 -6.13
N PRO A 128 -8.43 14.29 -6.00
CA PRO A 128 -8.17 14.90 -4.69
C PRO A 128 -9.44 15.03 -3.84
N TYR A 129 -9.27 15.05 -2.53
CA TYR A 129 -10.39 15.14 -1.59
C TYR A 129 -10.08 16.02 -0.37
N PRO A 130 -11.07 16.76 0.15
CA PRO A 130 -10.87 17.58 1.34
C PRO A 130 -10.81 16.71 2.59
N ASN A 131 -9.81 16.97 3.44
CA ASN A 131 -9.68 16.33 4.75
C ASN A 131 -8.93 17.26 5.71
N LYS A 132 -9.54 17.55 6.87
CA LYS A 132 -8.93 18.31 7.97
C LYS A 132 -8.22 19.61 7.52
N GLY A 133 -8.91 20.41 6.70
CA GLY A 133 -8.40 21.72 6.23
C GLY A 133 -7.29 21.66 5.17
N SER A 134 -7.10 20.51 4.53
CA SER A 134 -6.20 20.35 3.39
C SER A 134 -6.90 19.62 2.24
N MET A 135 -6.50 19.94 1.00
CA MET A 135 -6.83 19.11 -0.14
C MET A 135 -5.82 17.97 -0.22
N LYS A 136 -6.25 16.73 0.00
CA LYS A 136 -5.39 15.55 0.01
C LYS A 136 -5.41 14.85 -1.35
N ASP A 137 -4.26 14.38 -1.78
CA ASP A 137 -4.14 13.56 -3.00
C ASP A 137 -2.98 12.56 -2.92
N GLY A 138 -3.10 11.61 -1.99
CA GLY A 138 -2.04 10.64 -1.72
C GLY A 138 -1.84 9.59 -2.80
N ILE A 139 -0.72 8.88 -2.70
CA ILE A 139 -0.35 7.75 -3.56
C ILE A 139 -0.01 6.57 -2.67
N HIS A 140 -0.56 5.39 -2.96
CA HIS A 140 -0.17 4.15 -2.29
C HIS A 140 0.68 3.34 -3.26
N ILE A 141 1.79 2.76 -2.78
CA ILE A 141 2.66 1.91 -3.60
C ILE A 141 2.92 0.61 -2.85
N LEU A 142 2.77 -0.52 -3.51
CA LEU A 142 3.16 -1.82 -3.00
C LEU A 142 4.18 -2.47 -3.95
N TYR A 143 5.19 -3.10 -3.38
CA TYR A 143 6.10 -4.01 -4.08
C TYR A 143 5.79 -5.44 -3.63
N PRO A 144 4.75 -6.08 -4.18
CA PRO A 144 4.18 -7.30 -3.63
C PRO A 144 5.13 -8.50 -3.67
N ASN A 145 6.15 -8.45 -4.53
CA ASN A 145 7.16 -9.51 -4.67
C ASN A 145 8.46 -9.19 -3.92
N ILE A 146 8.49 -8.16 -3.06
CA ILE A 146 9.65 -7.84 -2.23
C ILE A 146 9.18 -7.70 -0.79
N CYS A 147 9.32 -8.78 -0.02
CA CYS A 147 9.08 -8.81 1.41
C CYS A 147 10.38 -8.61 2.18
N CYS A 148 10.32 -7.83 3.26
CA CYS A 148 11.42 -7.67 4.19
C CYS A 148 10.91 -7.23 5.57
N HIS A 149 11.79 -7.31 6.58
CA HIS A 149 11.47 -6.89 7.93
C HIS A 149 11.14 -5.39 8.00
N VAL A 150 10.19 -4.98 8.86
CA VAL A 150 9.75 -3.59 9.02
C VAL A 150 10.89 -2.61 9.26
N ASN A 151 11.93 -3.02 10.00
CA ASN A 151 13.12 -2.18 10.23
C ASN A 151 13.82 -1.82 8.90
N ILE A 152 13.90 -2.76 7.96
CA ILE A 152 14.49 -2.51 6.64
C ILE A 152 13.58 -1.58 5.83
N GLN A 153 12.25 -1.75 5.90
CA GLN A 153 11.31 -0.82 5.27
C GLN A 153 11.44 0.60 5.83
N GLN A 154 11.67 0.76 7.14
CA GLN A 154 11.97 2.07 7.75
C GLN A 154 13.29 2.65 7.24
N THR A 155 14.36 1.83 7.09
CA THR A 155 15.62 2.27 6.50
C THR A 155 15.45 2.72 5.05
N ILE A 156 14.69 1.98 4.24
CA ILE A 156 14.34 2.35 2.86
C ILE A 156 13.62 3.71 2.84
N ARG A 157 12.61 3.90 3.69
CA ARG A 157 11.91 5.18 3.84
C ARG A 157 12.88 6.32 4.16
N THR A 158 13.78 6.14 5.13
CA THR A 158 14.77 7.16 5.50
C THR A 158 15.67 7.53 4.32
N LYS A 159 16.15 6.54 3.56
CA LYS A 159 16.96 6.80 2.36
C LYS A 159 16.19 7.59 1.29
N VAL A 160 14.92 7.26 1.05
CA VAL A 160 14.08 8.01 0.11
C VAL A 160 13.84 9.44 0.59
N LEU A 161 13.61 9.65 1.90
CA LEU A 161 13.39 10.97 2.46
C LEU A 161 14.60 11.91 2.33
N ASN A 162 15.82 11.38 2.35
CA ASN A 162 17.03 12.16 2.12
C ASN A 162 17.12 12.77 0.71
N HIS A 163 16.31 12.27 -0.23
CA HIS A 163 16.28 12.71 -1.64
C HIS A 163 14.86 13.09 -2.09
N ILE A 164 13.94 13.35 -1.16
CA ILE A 164 12.53 13.61 -1.47
C ILE A 164 12.31 14.90 -2.25
N ASP A 165 13.29 15.81 -2.25
CA ASP A 165 13.31 17.01 -3.07
C ASP A 165 13.32 16.70 -4.57
N MET A 166 13.91 15.56 -4.99
CA MET A 166 13.85 15.10 -6.38
C MET A 166 12.41 14.79 -6.83
N PHE A 167 11.54 14.43 -5.89
CA PHE A 167 10.11 14.22 -6.14
C PHE A 167 9.28 15.49 -5.95
N LEU A 168 9.55 16.29 -4.92
CA LEU A 168 8.71 17.45 -4.55
C LEU A 168 9.10 18.75 -5.26
N ARG A 169 10.38 18.92 -5.60
CA ARG A 169 10.99 20.20 -5.98
C ARG A 169 11.81 20.12 -7.27
N ASN A 170 11.55 19.13 -8.11
CA ASN A 170 12.27 18.98 -9.38
C ASN A 170 11.60 19.81 -10.50
N PRO A 171 12.22 20.91 -10.96
CA PRO A 171 11.61 21.80 -11.96
C PRO A 171 11.40 21.13 -13.33
N THR A 172 12.11 20.04 -13.63
CA THR A 172 11.98 19.31 -14.91
C THR A 172 10.67 18.50 -14.98
N ILE A 173 10.13 18.08 -13.84
CA ILE A 173 8.88 17.28 -13.78
C ILE A 173 7.69 18.05 -13.20
N GLY A 174 7.96 19.18 -12.55
CA GLY A 174 7.00 20.04 -11.86
C GLY A 174 7.30 20.16 -10.36
N ILE A 175 6.90 21.28 -9.77
CA ILE A 175 7.05 21.52 -8.33
C ILE A 175 5.74 21.20 -7.62
N LEU A 176 5.79 20.31 -6.63
CA LEU A 176 4.66 19.97 -5.76
C LEU A 176 4.65 20.87 -4.53
N ASN A 177 3.82 21.92 -4.57
CA ASN A 177 3.65 22.89 -3.48
C ASN A 177 2.82 22.31 -2.32
N THR A 178 3.33 21.25 -1.69
CA THR A 178 2.69 20.60 -0.54
C THR A 178 2.86 21.41 0.74
N LYS A 179 1.92 21.25 1.67
CA LYS A 179 1.94 21.82 3.03
C LYS A 179 2.64 20.89 4.04
N ASN A 180 3.03 19.69 3.61
CA ASN A 180 3.71 18.73 4.45
C ASN A 180 5.10 19.26 4.84
N LYS A 181 5.59 18.85 6.01
CA LYS A 181 7.04 18.76 6.19
C LYS A 181 7.55 17.59 5.35
N ASP A 182 8.76 17.67 4.83
CA ASP A 182 9.35 16.63 3.98
C ASP A 182 9.27 15.24 4.63
N ASN A 183 9.62 15.14 5.92
CA ASN A 183 9.53 13.88 6.66
C ASN A 183 8.08 13.35 6.82
N ASP A 184 7.06 14.21 6.72
CA ASP A 184 5.65 13.85 6.84
C ASP A 184 5.01 13.48 5.49
N VAL A 185 5.76 13.56 4.38
CA VAL A 185 5.27 13.17 3.04
C VAL A 185 5.12 11.65 2.92
N ILE A 186 5.95 10.88 3.61
CA ILE A 186 5.88 9.41 3.62
C ILE A 186 5.46 8.96 5.02
N ASP A 187 4.27 8.38 5.18
CA ASP A 187 3.74 7.98 6.48
C ASP A 187 4.53 6.79 7.06
N GLN A 188 5.31 7.05 8.11
CA GLN A 188 6.06 6.01 8.83
C GLN A 188 5.17 4.97 9.50
N TYR A 189 3.95 5.35 9.91
CA TYR A 189 3.06 4.47 10.64
C TYR A 189 2.38 3.44 9.75
N SER A 190 2.32 3.70 8.44
CA SER A 190 1.88 2.73 7.44
C SER A 190 2.79 1.48 7.40
N ILE A 191 4.05 1.57 7.83
CA ILE A 191 5.00 0.45 7.73
C ILE A 191 4.74 -0.63 8.78
N ASP A 192 4.51 -0.28 10.05
CA ASP A 192 4.52 -1.25 11.16
C ASP A 192 3.45 -1.04 12.25
N ARG A 193 2.71 0.09 12.25
CA ARG A 193 1.70 0.39 13.27
C ARG A 193 0.27 0.27 12.75
N ASN A 194 0.01 0.84 11.59
CA ASN A 194 -1.33 0.94 11.04
C ASN A 194 -1.72 -0.33 10.27
N CYS A 195 -3.01 -0.66 10.31
CA CYS A 195 -3.57 -1.65 9.40
C CYS A 195 -3.70 -1.03 8.00
N TRP A 196 -3.54 -1.85 6.96
CA TRP A 196 -3.66 -1.43 5.57
C TRP A 196 -5.06 -1.67 5.06
N LEU A 197 -5.64 -0.72 4.31
CA LEU A 197 -6.90 -0.95 3.62
C LEU A 197 -6.74 -2.09 2.62
N THR A 198 -7.56 -3.12 2.74
CA THR A 198 -7.65 -4.18 1.72
C THR A 198 -8.05 -3.56 0.37
N TYR A 199 -7.55 -4.09 -0.74
CA TYR A 199 -7.90 -3.58 -2.07
C TYR A 199 -9.42 -3.41 -2.25
N GLY A 200 -9.85 -2.28 -2.81
CA GLY A 200 -11.27 -1.93 -2.96
C GLY A 200 -11.96 -1.41 -1.68
N SER A 201 -11.32 -1.48 -0.51
CA SER A 201 -11.84 -0.85 0.72
C SER A 201 -11.53 0.65 0.78
N MET A 202 -12.32 1.38 1.57
CA MET A 202 -12.26 2.83 1.70
C MET A 202 -12.42 3.27 3.15
N LYS A 203 -11.98 4.50 3.46
CA LYS A 203 -12.38 5.19 4.69
C LYS A 203 -13.81 5.75 4.53
N PRO A 204 -14.61 5.87 5.59
CA PRO A 204 -15.96 6.46 5.51
C PRO A 204 -15.93 7.85 4.87
N GLY A 205 -16.84 8.08 3.92
CA GLY A 205 -16.94 9.36 3.20
C GLY A 205 -15.94 9.54 2.05
N TYR A 206 -15.11 8.54 1.75
CA TYR A 206 -14.05 8.63 0.75
C TYR A 206 -14.13 7.51 -0.28
N THR A 207 -13.54 7.70 -1.46
CA THR A 207 -13.37 6.65 -2.49
C THR A 207 -12.30 5.62 -2.11
N PRO A 208 -12.20 4.45 -2.73
CA PRO A 208 -11.06 3.55 -2.52
C PRO A 208 -9.80 4.07 -3.25
N TYR A 209 -8.64 3.58 -2.81
CA TYR A 209 -7.43 3.59 -3.64
C TYR A 209 -7.50 2.36 -4.53
N LEU A 210 -7.50 2.57 -5.85
CA LEU A 210 -7.56 1.51 -6.85
C LEU A 210 -6.27 1.50 -7.66
N LEU A 211 -5.99 0.38 -8.32
CA LEU A 211 -4.81 0.23 -9.16
C LEU A 211 -4.85 1.30 -10.25
N TYR A 212 -3.79 2.10 -10.31
CA TYR A 212 -3.58 3.10 -11.36
C TYR A 212 -2.67 2.53 -12.44
N LYS A 213 -1.49 2.04 -12.04
CA LYS A 213 -0.47 1.48 -12.94
C LYS A 213 0.34 0.40 -12.25
N VAL A 214 0.87 -0.53 -13.05
CA VAL A 214 1.99 -1.39 -12.64
C VAL A 214 3.21 -0.95 -13.43
N LEU A 215 4.28 -0.59 -12.70
CA LEU A 215 5.50 -0.03 -13.27
C LEU A 215 6.68 -0.92 -12.90
N ARG A 216 7.41 -1.41 -13.89
CA ARG A 216 8.62 -2.24 -13.72
C ARG A 216 9.87 -1.40 -13.93
N LEU A 217 10.85 -1.57 -13.04
CA LEU A 217 12.18 -1.01 -13.23
C LEU A 217 12.85 -1.69 -14.44
N HIS A 218 13.28 -0.87 -15.40
CA HIS A 218 13.99 -1.29 -16.59
C HIS A 218 15.51 -1.07 -16.44
N VAL A 219 16.30 -1.75 -17.26
CA VAL A 219 17.78 -1.76 -17.17
C VAL A 219 18.43 -0.38 -17.32
N ASN A 220 17.73 0.59 -17.90
CA ASN A 220 18.19 1.98 -18.02
C ASN A 220 17.85 2.85 -16.78
N ASN A 221 17.46 2.21 -15.66
CA ASN A 221 17.04 2.88 -14.43
C ASN A 221 15.80 3.79 -14.61
N ASP A 222 14.93 3.45 -15.56
CA ASP A 222 13.61 4.08 -15.72
C ASP A 222 12.49 3.07 -15.48
N PHE A 223 11.28 3.57 -15.27
CA PHE A 223 10.11 2.74 -15.07
C PHE A 223 9.25 2.69 -16.33
N ILE A 224 8.96 1.47 -16.76
CA ILE A 224 8.05 1.17 -17.88
C ILE A 224 6.75 0.59 -17.34
N GLU A 225 5.65 0.95 -17.97
CA GLU A 225 4.34 0.39 -17.64
C GLU A 225 4.26 -1.04 -18.19
N ILE A 226 3.74 -1.95 -17.38
CA ILE A 226 3.47 -3.33 -17.78
C ILE A 226 1.97 -3.61 -17.62
N ASP A 227 1.50 -4.63 -18.34
CA ASP A 227 0.08 -4.95 -18.40
C ASP A 227 -0.52 -5.14 -17.00
N THR A 228 -1.64 -4.46 -16.78
CA THR A 228 -2.46 -4.61 -15.58
C THR A 228 -3.47 -5.74 -15.78
N PRO A 229 -3.79 -6.53 -14.74
CA PRO A 229 -4.94 -7.43 -14.77
C PRO A 229 -6.22 -6.67 -15.18
N SER A 230 -7.12 -7.30 -15.95
CA SER A 230 -8.38 -6.67 -16.37
C SER A 230 -9.33 -6.38 -15.18
N GLU A 231 -10.50 -5.79 -15.42
CA GLU A 231 -11.46 -5.49 -14.34
C GLU A 231 -12.41 -6.67 -14.00
N GLY A 232 -12.07 -7.90 -14.43
CA GLY A 232 -12.88 -9.08 -14.16
C GLY A 232 -12.81 -9.53 -12.70
N HIS A 233 -13.79 -10.34 -12.28
CA HIS A 233 -13.81 -10.92 -10.93
C HIS A 233 -12.50 -11.66 -10.60
N LYS A 234 -12.02 -12.49 -11.53
CA LYS A 234 -10.78 -13.25 -11.38
C LYS A 234 -9.56 -12.34 -11.19
N ASP A 235 -9.48 -11.26 -11.96
CA ASP A 235 -8.41 -10.28 -11.86
C ASP A 235 -8.42 -9.55 -10.53
N ILE A 236 -9.61 -9.21 -10.01
CA ILE A 236 -9.75 -8.61 -8.68
C ILE A 236 -9.31 -9.58 -7.59
N GLU A 237 -9.67 -10.88 -7.70
CA GLU A 237 -9.19 -11.91 -6.77
C GLU A 237 -7.66 -12.03 -6.81
N ASP A 238 -7.06 -12.00 -8.00
CA ASP A 238 -5.61 -12.06 -8.18
C ASP A 238 -4.91 -10.82 -7.64
N LEU A 239 -5.49 -9.62 -7.83
CA LEU A 239 -5.02 -8.37 -7.21
C LEU A 239 -5.13 -8.40 -5.70
N LEU A 240 -6.24 -8.87 -5.13
CA LEU A 240 -6.42 -9.05 -3.68
C LEU A 240 -5.35 -9.98 -3.11
N ASN A 241 -5.08 -11.09 -3.81
CA ASN A 241 -4.04 -12.01 -3.41
C ASN A 241 -2.66 -11.36 -3.46
N LEU A 242 -2.34 -10.69 -4.56
CA LEU A 242 -1.03 -10.11 -4.82
C LEU A 242 -0.72 -8.94 -3.88
N LEU A 243 -1.69 -8.05 -3.64
CA LEU A 243 -1.54 -6.82 -2.85
C LEU A 243 -1.80 -7.00 -1.35
N SER A 244 -2.13 -8.22 -0.90
CA SER A 244 -2.32 -8.49 0.52
C SER A 244 -1.02 -8.28 1.30
N VAL A 245 -1.04 -7.44 2.33
CA VAL A 245 0.12 -7.21 3.21
C VAL A 245 0.39 -8.40 4.16
N ARG A 246 -0.45 -9.43 4.06
CA ARG A 246 -0.32 -10.72 4.73
C ARG A 246 0.20 -11.82 3.79
N ARG A 247 0.49 -11.50 2.52
CA ARG A 247 1.19 -12.40 1.57
C ARG A 247 2.68 -12.39 1.87
N VAL A 248 3.20 -13.46 2.47
CA VAL A 248 4.62 -13.60 2.79
C VAL A 248 5.06 -15.01 2.40
N PHE A 249 5.98 -15.10 1.43
CA PHE A 249 6.60 -16.36 1.02
C PHE A 249 8.12 -16.24 1.09
N LYS A 250 8.80 -17.37 1.27
CA LYS A 250 10.26 -17.39 1.45
C LYS A 250 10.98 -16.88 0.21
N GLU A 251 10.44 -17.20 -0.97
CA GLU A 251 10.98 -16.89 -2.30
C GLU A 251 10.97 -15.40 -2.64
N ILE A 252 10.16 -14.61 -1.92
CA ILE A 252 10.05 -13.17 -2.07
C ILE A 252 10.53 -12.43 -0.82
N THR A 253 11.12 -13.12 0.16
CA THR A 253 11.59 -12.52 1.41
C THR A 253 13.10 -12.35 1.39
N PHE A 254 13.56 -11.10 1.53
CA PHE A 254 14.97 -10.74 1.41
C PHE A 254 15.51 -10.18 2.73
N ASN A 255 16.76 -10.51 3.02
CA ASN A 255 17.50 -9.98 4.15
C ASN A 255 18.20 -8.67 3.78
N ALA A 256 18.62 -7.93 4.80
CA ALA A 256 19.46 -6.78 4.57
C ALA A 256 20.80 -7.22 3.97
N ILE A 257 21.38 -6.40 3.08
CA ILE A 257 22.81 -6.52 2.74
C ILE A 257 23.56 -6.39 4.06
N ASN A 258 24.47 -7.33 4.35
CA ASN A 258 25.30 -7.29 5.55
C ASN A 258 25.98 -5.92 5.64
N VAL A 259 25.48 -5.06 6.52
CA VAL A 259 26.20 -3.85 6.94
C VAL A 259 27.25 -4.38 7.91
N ILE A 260 28.44 -4.69 7.37
CA ILE A 260 29.65 -4.83 8.18
C ILE A 260 29.96 -3.48 8.81
#